data_AF-A0A5N5TFJ9-F1
#
_entry.id   AF-A0A5N5TFJ9-F1
#
_cell.length_a   1.000
_cell.length_b   1.000
_cell.length_c   1.000
_cell.angle_alpha   90.00
_cell.angle_beta   90.00
_cell.angle_gamma   90.00
#
_symmetry.space_group_name_H-M   'P 1'
#
loop_
_entity.id
_entity.type
_entity.pdbx_description
1 polymer ?
#
loop_
_entity_poly.entity_id
_entity_poly.type
_entity_poly.pdbx_seq_one_letter_code
_entity_poly.pdbx_strand_id
1 'polypeptide(L)'
;MSAVKIAFHSILAVHYIYGIGFYLLRLNPPPEIEALRSSYGGPFKYLTFIDMLLQAFYFTFAFFTDLCEIRGKRNITKKMKKTRDFLFATLVFSVGVFVSVMFWSLWAINRELIFPKIF
;
A
#
# COMPACT_ATOMS: atom_id res chain seq x y z
N MET A 1 -17.34 19.72 1.75
CA MET A 1 -16.41 18.59 1.49
C MET A 1 -16.89 17.86 0.27
N SER A 2 -16.02 17.49 -0.68
CA SER A 2 -16.46 16.74 -1.85
C SER A 2 -16.61 15.27 -1.49
N ALA A 3 -17.83 14.71 -1.60
CA ALA A 3 -18.12 13.30 -1.36
C ALA A 3 -17.16 12.36 -2.14
N VAL A 4 -16.66 12.84 -3.28
CA VAL A 4 -15.65 12.18 -4.10
C VAL A 4 -14.38 11.84 -3.32
N LYS A 5 -13.90 12.73 -2.44
CA LYS A 5 -12.66 12.49 -1.65
C LYS A 5 -12.82 11.31 -0.69
N ILE A 6 -13.97 11.25 -0.03
CA ILE A 6 -14.27 10.20 0.95
C ILE A 6 -14.42 8.87 0.24
N ALA A 7 -15.17 8.85 -0.87
CA ALA A 7 -15.31 7.66 -1.70
C ALA A 7 -13.96 7.17 -2.23
N PHE A 8 -13.10 8.07 -2.67
CA PHE A 8 -11.76 7.72 -3.15
C PHE A 8 -10.91 7.09 -2.05
N HIS A 9 -10.80 7.72 -0.87
CA HIS A 9 -10.02 7.16 0.23
C HIS A 9 -10.60 5.83 0.75
N SER A 10 -11.92 5.68 0.81
CA SER A 10 -12.55 4.44 1.26
C SER A 10 -12.35 3.29 0.27
N ILE A 11 -12.52 3.53 -1.03
CA ILE A 11 -12.28 2.54 -2.07
C ILE A 11 -10.82 2.07 -2.04
N LEU A 12 -9.86 3.00 -1.93
CA LEU A 12 -8.45 2.62 -1.88
C LEU A 12 -8.08 1.89 -0.58
N ALA A 13 -8.61 2.32 0.57
CA ALA A 13 -8.42 1.59 1.82
C ALA A 13 -8.92 0.13 1.70
N VAL A 14 -10.12 -0.06 1.16
CA VAL A 14 -10.68 -1.41 0.90
C VAL A 14 -9.82 -2.19 -0.08
N HIS A 15 -9.36 -1.57 -1.17
CA HIS A 15 -8.52 -2.21 -2.17
C HIS A 15 -7.21 -2.75 -1.56
N TYR A 16 -6.48 -1.93 -0.80
CA TYR A 16 -5.22 -2.36 -0.21
C TYR A 16 -5.42 -3.39 0.92
N ILE A 17 -6.43 -3.20 1.78
CA ILE A 17 -6.75 -4.18 2.83
C ILE A 17 -7.14 -5.53 2.21
N TYR A 18 -7.96 -5.52 1.15
CA TYR A 18 -8.32 -6.72 0.42
C TYR A 18 -7.10 -7.39 -0.22
N GLY A 19 -6.22 -6.62 -0.87
CA GLY A 19 -5.00 -7.13 -1.47
C GLY A 19 -4.07 -7.81 -0.45
N ILE A 20 -3.86 -7.17 0.71
CA ILE A 20 -3.10 -7.76 1.82
C ILE A 20 -3.77 -9.03 2.33
N GLY A 21 -5.08 -9.00 2.57
CA GLY A 21 -5.84 -10.15 3.05
C GLY A 21 -5.80 -11.32 2.08
N PHE A 22 -5.94 -11.06 0.78
CA PHE A 22 -5.82 -12.06 -0.27
C PHE A 22 -4.41 -12.67 -0.30
N TYR A 23 -3.37 -11.82 -0.28
CA TYR A 23 -1.98 -12.25 -0.29
C TYR A 23 -1.63 -13.15 0.91
N LEU A 24 -2.12 -12.81 2.11
CA LEU A 24 -1.82 -13.55 3.33
C LEU A 24 -2.67 -14.81 3.51
N LEU A 25 -3.94 -14.79 3.11
CA LEU A 25 -4.91 -15.82 3.50
C LEU A 25 -5.39 -16.71 2.36
N ARG A 26 -5.23 -16.27 1.10
CA ARG A 26 -5.82 -16.94 -0.07
C ARG A 26 -4.81 -17.30 -1.15
N LEU A 27 -3.64 -16.65 -1.16
CA LEU A 27 -2.60 -16.94 -2.14
C LEU A 27 -1.96 -18.30 -1.85
N ASN A 28 -2.06 -19.22 -2.80
CA ASN A 28 -1.44 -20.55 -2.76
C ASN A 28 -0.43 -20.68 -3.92
N PRO A 29 0.81 -20.23 -3.74
CA PRO A 29 1.81 -20.27 -4.80
C PRO A 29 2.43 -21.68 -4.94
N PRO A 30 3.13 -21.97 -6.05
CA PRO A 30 3.87 -23.21 -6.21
C PRO A 30 4.87 -23.44 -5.05
N PRO A 31 5.20 -24.71 -4.70
CA PRO A 31 6.02 -25.02 -3.53
C PRO A 31 7.36 -24.29 -3.46
N GLU A 32 8.00 -24.07 -4.60
CA GLU A 32 9.27 -23.35 -4.74
C GLU A 32 9.17 -21.89 -4.27
N ILE A 33 8.09 -21.22 -4.67
CA ILE A 33 7.81 -19.83 -4.28
C ILE A 33 7.35 -19.77 -2.82
N GLU A 34 6.60 -20.75 -2.34
CA GLU A 34 6.18 -20.81 -0.93
C GLU A 34 7.36 -21.02 0.03
N ALA A 35 8.34 -21.83 -0.34
CA ALA A 35 9.57 -21.99 0.43
C ALA A 35 10.35 -20.67 0.52
N LEU A 36 10.43 -19.92 -0.59
CA LEU A 36 11.04 -18.59 -0.59
C LEU A 36 10.22 -17.60 0.25
N ARG A 37 8.89 -17.67 0.21
CA ARG A 37 7.99 -16.79 0.98
C ARG A 37 8.06 -17.07 2.48
N SER A 38 8.16 -18.32 2.89
CA SER A 38 8.20 -18.76 4.29
C SER A 38 9.59 -18.66 4.94
N SER A 39 10.61 -18.32 4.16
CA SER A 39 11.96 -17.98 4.65
C SER A 39 11.95 -16.79 5.63
N TYR A 40 13.08 -16.56 6.32
CA TYR A 40 13.24 -15.51 7.31
C TYR A 40 12.76 -14.14 6.81
N GLY A 41 11.96 -13.45 7.63
CA GLY A 41 11.33 -12.17 7.30
C GLY A 41 10.00 -12.30 6.53
N GLY A 42 9.64 -13.48 6.05
CA GLY A 42 8.33 -13.75 5.47
C GLY A 42 7.97 -12.78 4.32
N PRO A 43 6.70 -12.35 4.23
CA PRO A 43 6.28 -11.26 3.34
C PRO A 43 6.92 -9.91 3.64
N PHE A 44 7.28 -9.63 4.90
CA PHE A 44 7.78 -8.32 5.33
C PHE A 44 9.18 -8.01 4.81
N LYS A 45 9.90 -8.98 4.25
CA LYS A 45 11.17 -8.71 3.57
C LYS A 45 11.00 -7.99 2.23
N TYR A 46 9.81 -8.02 1.64
CA TYR A 46 9.55 -7.40 0.35
C TYR A 46 9.08 -5.96 0.52
N LEU A 47 9.81 -5.02 -0.07
CA LEU A 47 9.45 -3.60 -0.02
C LEU A 47 8.08 -3.32 -0.68
N THR A 48 7.68 -4.10 -1.67
CA THR A 48 6.33 -4.06 -2.28
C THR A 48 5.23 -4.39 -1.28
N PHE A 49 5.46 -5.37 -0.40
CA PHE A 49 4.50 -5.73 0.63
C PHE A 49 4.46 -4.67 1.74
N ILE A 50 5.61 -4.12 2.12
CA ILE A 50 5.69 -2.97 3.03
C ILE A 50 4.95 -1.75 2.43
N ASP A 51 5.13 -1.47 1.14
CA ASP A 51 4.41 -0.40 0.45
C ASP A 51 2.89 -0.62 0.54
N MET A 52 2.39 -1.82 0.25
CA MET A 52 0.96 -2.14 0.42
C MET A 52 0.46 -1.84 1.85
N LEU A 53 1.23 -2.18 2.89
CA LEU A 53 0.89 -1.86 4.28
C LEU A 53 0.85 -0.35 4.54
N LEU A 54 1.83 0.39 4.02
CA LEU A 54 1.87 1.85 4.13
C LEU A 54 0.68 2.51 3.42
N GLN A 55 0.34 2.06 2.22
CA GLN A 55 -0.82 2.55 1.47
C GLN A 55 -2.13 2.24 2.21
N ALA A 56 -2.31 1.01 2.71
CA ALA A 56 -3.48 0.62 3.49
C ALA A 56 -3.66 1.49 4.73
N PHE A 57 -2.58 1.68 5.50
CA PHE A 57 -2.59 2.55 6.68
C PHE A 57 -2.91 4.00 6.31
N TYR A 58 -2.27 4.53 5.28
CA TYR A 58 -2.46 5.91 4.83
C TYR A 58 -3.90 6.20 4.39
N PHE A 59 -4.46 5.38 3.50
CA PHE A 59 -5.83 5.60 3.00
C PHE A 59 -6.88 5.39 4.09
N THR A 60 -6.66 4.44 5.00
CA THR A 60 -7.52 4.27 6.18
C THR A 60 -7.46 5.50 7.09
N PHE A 61 -6.26 6.04 7.35
CA PHE A 61 -6.07 7.24 8.14
C PHE A 61 -6.67 8.49 7.46
N ALA A 62 -6.55 8.60 6.14
CA ALA A 62 -7.16 9.66 5.35
C ALA A 62 -8.69 9.60 5.42
N PHE A 63 -9.28 8.42 5.29
CA PHE A 63 -10.72 8.20 5.45
C PHE A 63 -11.21 8.64 6.84
N PHE A 64 -10.53 8.25 7.93
CA PHE A 64 -10.88 8.70 9.27
C PHE A 64 -10.72 10.22 9.45
N THR A 65 -9.69 10.82 8.85
CA THR A 65 -9.48 12.27 8.85
C THR A 65 -10.67 12.99 8.22
N ASP A 66 -11.18 12.47 7.10
CA ASP A 66 -12.36 13.03 6.43
C ASP A 66 -13.62 12.86 7.30
N LEU A 67 -13.82 11.70 7.94
CA LEU A 67 -14.95 11.52 8.87
C LEU A 67 -14.91 12.51 10.04
N CYS A 68 -13.72 12.80 10.59
CA CYS A 68 -13.56 13.83 11.62
C CYS A 68 -13.86 15.24 11.11
N GLU A 69 -13.53 15.53 9.86
CA GLU A 69 -13.86 16.81 9.21
C GLU A 69 -15.37 16.99 9.06
N ILE A 70 -16.11 15.95 8.64
CA ILE A 70 -17.58 15.98 8.56
C ILE A 70 -18.20 16.26 9.94
N ARG A 71 -17.64 15.65 10.99
CA ARG A 71 -18.11 15.82 12.38
C ARG A 71 -17.74 17.19 12.98
N GLY A 72 -17.15 18.10 12.22
CA GLY A 72 -16.83 19.46 12.67
C GLY A 72 -15.68 19.54 13.67
N LYS A 73 -14.86 18.48 13.84
CA LYS A 73 -13.77 18.42 14.84
C LYS A 73 -12.50 19.16 14.38
N ARG A 74 -12.60 20.48 14.15
CA ARG A 74 -11.58 21.31 13.47
C ARG A 74 -10.15 21.17 14.00
N ASN A 75 -9.95 21.18 15.33
CA ASN A 75 -8.62 21.07 15.94
C ASN A 75 -7.98 19.69 15.72
N ILE A 76 -8.77 18.62 15.81
CA ILE A 76 -8.31 17.24 15.62
C ILE A 76 -8.00 17.03 14.13
N THR A 77 -8.91 17.43 13.24
CA THR A 77 -8.73 17.35 11.79
C THR A 77 -7.46 18.07 11.33
N LYS A 78 -7.15 19.27 11.88
CA LYS A 78 -5.92 20.00 11.51
C LYS A 78 -4.66 19.21 11.87
N LYS A 79 -4.62 18.60 13.06
CA LYS A 79 -3.50 17.74 13.48
C LYS A 79 -3.40 16.50 12.59
N MET A 80 -4.52 15.82 12.34
CA MET A 80 -4.55 14.63 11.48
C MET A 80 -4.09 14.93 10.06
N LYS A 81 -4.55 16.04 9.45
CA LYS A 81 -4.09 16.46 8.12
C LYS A 81 -2.59 16.72 8.09
N LYS A 82 -2.03 17.41 9.09
CA LYS A 82 -0.57 17.62 9.18
C LYS A 82 0.20 16.30 9.25
N THR A 83 -0.26 15.35 10.08
CA THR A 83 0.36 14.02 10.19
C THR A 83 0.24 13.24 8.89
N ARG A 84 -0.94 13.27 8.25
CA ARG A 84 -1.18 12.63 6.95
C ARG A 84 -0.23 13.17 5.89
N ASP A 85 -0.13 14.50 5.76
CA ASP A 85 0.70 15.12 4.74
C ASP A 85 2.18 14.81 4.95
N PHE A 86 2.63 14.76 6.22
CA PHE A 86 3.98 14.31 6.57
C PHE A 86 4.21 12.84 6.20
N LEU A 87 3.31 11.93 6.57
CA LEU A 87 3.39 10.51 6.23
C LEU A 87 3.41 10.29 4.71
N PHE A 88 2.59 11.05 3.98
CA PHE A 88 2.55 10.99 2.53
C PHE A 88 3.89 11.39 1.91
N ALA A 89 4.38 12.58 2.26
CA ALA A 89 5.59 13.14 1.68
C ALA A 89 6.85 12.34 2.01
N THR A 90 6.92 11.75 3.20
CA THR A 90 8.13 11.06 3.67
C THR A 90 8.18 9.60 3.24
N LEU A 91 7.08 8.85 3.45
CA LEU A 91 7.07 7.41 3.33
C LEU A 91 6.25 6.94 2.13
N VAL A 92 4.96 7.27 2.10
CA VAL A 92 4.01 6.67 1.14
C VAL A 92 4.36 7.04 -0.29
N PHE A 93 4.63 8.32 -0.55
CA PHE A 93 5.01 8.78 -1.87
C PHE A 93 6.39 8.27 -2.27
N SER A 94 7.38 8.44 -1.40
CA SER A 94 8.77 8.06 -1.68
C SER A 94 8.91 6.57 -1.97
N VAL A 95 8.33 5.71 -1.12
CA VAL A 95 8.39 4.25 -1.29
C VAL A 95 7.56 3.81 -2.49
N GLY A 96 6.34 4.33 -2.65
CA GLY A 96 5.47 3.96 -3.76
C GLY A 96 6.07 4.32 -5.13
N VAL A 97 6.65 5.52 -5.26
CA VAL A 97 7.35 5.91 -6.50
C VAL A 97 8.58 5.05 -6.73
N PHE A 98 9.38 4.80 -5.69
CA PHE A 98 10.58 3.96 -5.82
C PHE A 98 10.23 2.54 -6.29
N VAL A 99 9.26 1.89 -5.63
CA VAL A 99 8.80 0.53 -5.99
C VAL A 99 8.26 0.50 -7.43
N SER A 100 7.43 1.47 -7.80
CA SER A 100 6.86 1.57 -9.15
C SER A 100 7.94 1.77 -10.22
N VAL A 101 8.85 2.73 -10.02
CA VAL A 101 9.94 3.02 -10.96
C VAL A 101 10.86 1.82 -11.10
N MET A 102 11.25 1.17 -9.99
CA MET A 102 12.11 -0.01 -10.04
C MET A 102 11.44 -1.16 -10.78
N PHE A 103 10.16 -1.44 -10.49
CA PHE A 103 9.42 -2.49 -11.17
C PHE A 103 9.35 -2.26 -12.68
N TRP A 104 8.89 -1.08 -13.12
CA TRP A 104 8.73 -0.80 -14.54
C TRP A 104 10.07 -0.68 -15.28
N SER A 105 11.12 -0.17 -14.61
CA SER A 105 12.46 -0.12 -15.18
C SER A 105 13.03 -1.52 -15.41
N LEU A 106 12.95 -2.40 -14.40
CA LEU A 106 13.38 -3.79 -14.53
C LEU A 106 12.58 -4.53 -15.62
N TRP A 107 11.26 -4.30 -15.67
CA TRP A 107 10.41 -4.85 -16.72
C TRP A 107 10.85 -4.41 -18.12
N ALA A 108 11.12 -3.12 -18.30
CA ALA A 108 11.50 -2.54 -19.59
C ALA A 108 12.89 -3.01 -20.06
N ILE A 109 13.83 -3.22 -19.13
CA ILE A 109 15.19 -3.71 -19.43
C ILE A 109 15.15 -5.21 -19.71
N ASN A 110 14.67 -6.00 -18.75
CA ASN A 110 14.54 -7.45 -18.89
C ASN A 110 13.41 -7.98 -17.98
N ARG A 111 12.26 -8.22 -18.60
CA ARG A 111 11.07 -8.78 -17.94
C ARG A 111 11.33 -10.10 -17.19
N GLU A 112 12.32 -10.89 -17.61
CA GLU A 112 12.63 -12.20 -17.01
C GLU A 112 13.13 -12.08 -15.56
N LEU A 113 13.62 -10.89 -15.17
CA LEU A 113 14.04 -10.61 -13.79
C LEU A 113 12.85 -10.56 -12.81
N ILE A 114 11.65 -10.28 -13.32
CA ILE A 114 10.42 -10.19 -12.52
C ILE A 114 9.56 -11.43 -12.75
N PHE A 115 9.46 -11.87 -14.00
CA PHE A 115 8.67 -13.03 -14.42
C PHE A 115 9.52 -13.96 -15.29
N PRO A 116 10.20 -14.94 -14.67
CA PRO A 116 11.00 -15.92 -15.40
C PRO A 116 10.10 -16.77 -16.31
N LYS A 117 10.58 -17.09 -17.52
CA LYS A 117 9.83 -17.87 -18.52
C LYS A 117 9.59 -19.34 -18.15
N ILE A 118 10.27 -19.83 -17.11
CA ILE A 118 10.29 -21.25 -16.71
C ILE A 118 9.20 -21.54 -15.66
N PHE A 119 8.37 -20.53 -15.32
CA PHE A 119 7.14 -20.69 -14.55
C PHE A 119 5.90 -20.69 -15.45
#